data_AF-A0A3M0WV65-F1
#
_entry.id   AF-A0A3M0WV65-F1
#
_cell.length_a   1.000
_cell.length_b   1.000
_cell.length_c   1.000
_cell.angle_alpha   90.00
_cell.angle_beta   90.00
_cell.angle_gamma   90.00
#
_symmetry.space_group_name_H-M   'P 1'
#
loop_
_entity.id
_entity.type
_entity.pdbx_description
1 polymer ?
#
loop_
_entity_poly.entity_id
_entity_poly.type
_entity_poly.pdbx_seq_one_letter_code
_entity_poly.pdbx_strand_id
1 'polypeptide(L)'
;MEFILAISLGIMIGFVLALPAIILEIDKRVKNLPLLVDVAVIWGKKLNEREVFAASLLLHFIISGLYALFYVIFAENAWLFITNAPYTLGSMLIFAFLSWLVLNIAIFPLLGFGIWGGKEGDTVWLETLISLLLEGAIFWVLIHYY
;
A
#
# COMPACT_ATOMS: atom_id res chain seq x y z
N MET A 1 -14.03 10.03 -11.18
CA MET A 1 -12.88 10.83 -10.69
C MET A 1 -11.77 10.72 -11.72
N GLU A 2 -11.08 11.81 -12.07
CA GLU A 2 -9.96 11.71 -13.03
C GLU A 2 -8.84 10.79 -12.52
N PHE A 3 -8.30 9.92 -13.37
CA PHE A 3 -7.29 8.93 -12.97
C PHE A 3 -6.01 9.56 -12.42
N ILE A 4 -5.59 10.70 -12.96
CA ILE A 4 -4.42 11.44 -12.46
C ILE A 4 -4.67 11.92 -11.04
N LEU A 5 -5.85 12.50 -10.78
CA LEU A 5 -6.24 12.95 -9.45
C LEU A 5 -6.26 11.77 -8.46
N ALA A 6 -6.81 10.62 -8.86
CA ALA A 6 -6.83 9.42 -8.03
C ALA A 6 -5.42 8.97 -7.62
N ILE A 7 -4.49 8.88 -8.58
CA ILE A 7 -3.09 8.51 -8.33
C ILE A 7 -2.43 9.53 -7.39
N SER A 8 -2.60 10.83 -7.66
CA SER A 8 -2.02 11.90 -6.84
C SER A 8 -2.53 11.86 -5.40
N LEU A 9 -3.83 11.63 -5.21
CA LEU A 9 -4.42 11.46 -3.87
C LEU A 9 -3.88 10.20 -3.19
N GLY A 10 -3.78 9.06 -3.88
CA GLY A 10 -3.20 7.84 -3.34
C GLY A 10 -1.75 8.03 -2.86
N ILE A 11 -0.91 8.64 -3.68
CA ILE A 11 0.49 8.95 -3.32
C ILE A 11 0.55 9.91 -2.14
N MET A 12 -0.32 10.93 -2.10
CA MET A 12 -0.38 11.88 -0.98
C MET A 12 -0.76 11.18 0.33
N ILE A 13 -1.74 10.27 0.30
CA ILE A 13 -2.13 9.46 1.47
C ILE A 13 -0.95 8.59 1.92
N GLY A 14 -0.30 7.88 0.99
CA GLY A 14 0.88 7.08 1.28
C GLY A 14 2.01 7.92 1.89
N PHE A 15 2.24 9.13 1.37
CA PHE A 15 3.20 10.06 1.96
C PHE A 15 2.86 10.42 3.41
N VAL A 16 1.60 10.74 3.72
CA VAL A 16 1.15 11.05 5.09
C VAL A 16 1.35 9.84 6.00
N LEU A 17 0.99 8.64 5.55
CA LEU A 17 1.14 7.41 6.34
C LEU A 17 2.61 7.02 6.55
N ALA A 18 3.50 7.38 5.63
CA ALA A 18 4.93 7.14 5.75
C ALA A 18 5.68 8.17 6.61
N LEU A 19 5.05 9.31 6.99
CA LEU A 19 5.71 10.34 7.81
C LEU A 19 6.33 9.81 9.11
N PRO A 20 5.67 8.96 9.92
CA PRO A 20 6.29 8.40 11.12
C PRO A 20 7.57 7.64 10.81
N ALA A 21 7.57 6.83 9.74
CA ALA A 21 8.76 6.10 9.31
C ALA A 21 9.87 7.03 8.81
N ILE A 22 9.54 8.05 8.02
CA ILE A 22 10.50 9.07 7.56
C ILE A 22 11.16 9.79 8.74
N ILE A 23 10.37 10.19 9.74
CA ILE A 23 10.87 10.86 10.94
C ILE A 23 11.81 9.94 11.74
N LEU A 24 11.42 8.68 11.93
CA LEU A 24 12.23 7.69 12.67
C LEU A 24 13.54 7.37 11.97
N GLU A 25 13.54 7.30 10.63
CA GLU A 25 14.75 7.09 9.82
C GLU A 25 15.72 8.28 9.94
N ILE A 26 15.22 9.52 9.88
CA ILE A 26 16.04 10.73 10.04
C ILE A 26 16.70 10.77 11.43
N ASP A 27 15.98 10.35 12.47
CA ASP A 27 16.47 10.30 13.85
C ASP A 27 17.34 9.05 14.14
N LYS A 28 17.50 8.14 13.15
CA LYS A 28 18.21 6.84 13.26
C LYS A 28 17.75 5.99 14.45
N ARG A 29 16.50 6.15 14.89
CA ARG A 29 16.05 5.59 16.17
C ARG A 29 15.58 4.15 16.12
N VAL A 30 15.24 3.61 14.95
CA VAL A 30 14.53 2.32 14.89
C VAL A 30 14.98 1.49 13.69
N LYS A 31 15.25 0.21 13.95
CA LYS A 31 15.28 -0.87 12.96
C LYS A 31 13.88 -1.48 12.97
N ASN A 32 13.23 -1.61 11.81
CA ASN A 32 11.80 -1.92 11.60
C ASN A 32 10.91 -0.67 11.60
N LEU A 33 10.62 -0.16 10.40
CA LEU A 33 9.81 1.04 10.23
C LEU A 33 8.32 0.68 10.20
N PRO A 34 7.49 1.30 11.06
CA PRO A 34 6.08 0.96 11.11
C PRO A 34 5.39 1.30 9.78
N LEU A 35 4.53 0.39 9.31
CA LEU A 35 3.68 0.52 8.11
C LEU A 35 4.43 0.57 6.76
N LEU A 36 5.75 0.42 6.77
CA LEU A 36 6.55 0.19 5.57
C LEU A 36 7.04 -1.25 5.55
N VAL A 37 6.89 -1.93 4.42
CA VAL A 37 7.54 -3.23 4.21
C VAL A 37 9.03 -2.96 4.05
N ASP A 38 9.86 -3.45 4.96
CA ASP A 38 11.31 -3.36 4.82
C ASP A 38 11.77 -4.21 3.63
N VAL A 39 12.30 -3.57 2.59
CA VAL A 39 12.77 -4.25 1.38
C VAL A 39 14.26 -4.56 1.53
N ALA A 40 14.61 -5.64 2.22
CA ALA A 40 16.00 -6.03 2.45
C ALA A 40 16.66 -6.64 1.20
N VAL A 41 15.88 -7.31 0.34
CA VAL A 41 16.39 -7.98 -0.85
C VAL A 41 15.53 -7.70 -2.08
N ILE A 42 16.13 -7.17 -3.15
CA ILE A 42 15.48 -7.07 -4.47
C ILE A 42 16.21 -7.97 -5.45
N TRP A 43 15.49 -8.91 -6.08
CA TRP A 43 16.04 -9.84 -7.08
C TRP A 43 17.34 -10.55 -6.64
N GLY A 44 17.42 -10.90 -5.36
CA GLY A 44 18.58 -11.59 -4.78
C GLY A 44 19.76 -10.69 -4.40
N LYS A 45 19.70 -9.37 -4.67
CA LYS A 45 20.68 -8.40 -4.19
C LYS A 45 20.26 -7.87 -2.81
N LYS A 46 21.14 -8.00 -1.82
CA LYS A 46 20.97 -7.35 -0.51
C LYS A 46 21.19 -5.84 -0.63
N LEU A 47 20.27 -5.07 -0.07
CA LEU A 47 20.35 -3.62 -0.01
C LEU A 47 21.06 -3.17 1.27
N ASN A 48 21.74 -2.02 1.23
CA ASN A 48 22.22 -1.34 2.43
C ASN A 48 21.07 -0.63 3.17
N GLU A 49 21.25 -0.25 4.44
CA GLU A 49 20.17 0.33 5.26
C GLU A 49 19.44 1.53 4.58
N ARG A 50 20.17 2.40 3.89
CA ARG A 50 19.59 3.55 3.17
C ARG A 50 18.83 3.13 1.90
N GLU A 51 19.36 2.14 1.20
CA GLU A 51 18.73 1.55 0.02
C GLU A 51 17.44 0.81 0.42
N VAL A 52 17.43 0.11 1.56
CA VAL A 52 16.23 -0.53 2.12
C VAL A 52 15.16 0.52 2.33
N PHE A 53 15.45 1.57 3.11
CA PHE A 53 14.47 2.64 3.36
C PHE A 53 13.93 3.27 2.08
N ALA A 54 14.82 3.66 1.16
CA ALA A 54 14.43 4.29 -0.10
C ALA A 54 13.57 3.36 -0.97
N ALA A 55 13.91 2.07 -1.03
CA ALA A 55 13.15 1.08 -1.77
C ALA A 55 11.78 0.81 -1.13
N SER A 56 11.73 0.66 0.20
CA SER A 56 10.48 0.49 0.96
C SER A 56 9.54 1.67 0.76
N LEU A 57 10.07 2.90 0.84
CA LEU A 57 9.29 4.12 0.68
C LEU A 57 8.77 4.28 -0.75
N LEU A 58 9.62 4.01 -1.75
CA LEU A 58 9.22 4.03 -3.15
C LEU A 58 8.14 2.99 -3.45
N LEU A 59 8.33 1.76 -2.96
CA LEU A 59 7.35 0.69 -3.11
C LEU A 59 6.01 1.06 -2.47
N HIS A 60 6.04 1.64 -1.27
CA HIS A 60 4.85 2.13 -0.59
C HIS A 60 4.11 3.16 -1.45
N PHE A 61 4.78 4.20 -1.97
CA PHE A 61 4.14 5.20 -2.82
C PHE A 61 3.56 4.62 -4.12
N ILE A 62 4.27 3.68 -4.75
CA ILE A 62 3.77 2.98 -5.93
C ILE A 62 2.50 2.21 -5.57
N ILE A 63 2.51 1.47 -4.46
CA ILE A 63 1.35 0.70 -4.00
C ILE A 63 0.17 1.63 -3.69
N SER A 64 0.36 2.72 -2.94
CA SER A 64 -0.73 3.64 -2.58
C SER A 64 -1.32 4.34 -3.81
N GLY A 65 -0.47 4.74 -4.76
CA GLY A 65 -0.92 5.33 -6.03
C GLY A 65 -1.70 4.34 -6.90
N LEU A 66 -1.20 3.11 -7.05
CA LEU A 66 -1.88 2.05 -7.79
C LEU A 66 -3.17 1.61 -7.10
N TYR A 67 -3.19 1.55 -5.78
CA TYR A 67 -4.36 1.22 -4.99
C TYR A 67 -5.51 2.20 -5.27
N ALA A 68 -5.24 3.51 -5.19
CA ALA A 68 -6.24 4.53 -5.48
C ALA A 68 -6.71 4.49 -6.95
N LEU A 69 -5.78 4.34 -7.90
CA LEU A 69 -6.10 4.20 -9.32
C LEU A 69 -7.02 3.00 -9.59
N PHE A 70 -6.61 1.82 -9.12
CA PHE A 70 -7.36 0.60 -9.37
C PHE A 70 -8.69 0.61 -8.64
N TYR A 71 -8.79 1.24 -7.47
CA TYR A 71 -10.08 1.42 -6.82
C TYR A 71 -11.06 2.24 -7.67
N VAL A 72 -10.61 3.36 -8.26
CA VAL A 72 -11.46 4.16 -9.15
C VAL A 72 -11.87 3.38 -10.38
N ILE A 73 -10.93 2.68 -11.03
CA ILE A 73 -11.24 1.82 -12.19
C ILE A 73 -12.27 0.75 -11.78
N PHE A 74 -12.09 0.14 -10.62
CA PHE A 74 -12.98 -0.90 -10.09
C PHE A 74 -14.39 -0.36 -9.79
N ALA A 75 -14.47 0.86 -9.22
CA ALA A 75 -15.72 1.53 -8.89
C ALA A 75 -16.48 2.01 -10.14
N GLU A 76 -15.78 2.55 -11.14
CA GLU A 76 -16.40 3.11 -12.36
C GLU A 76 -16.83 2.02 -13.35
N ASN A 77 -16.14 0.88 -13.43
CA ASN A 77 -16.46 -0.20 -14.37
C ASN A 77 -17.45 -1.23 -13.82
N ALA A 78 -18.16 -0.92 -12.73
CA ALA A 78 -19.16 -1.79 -12.09
C ALA A 78 -18.64 -3.21 -11.75
N TRP A 79 -17.33 -3.37 -11.50
CA TRP A 79 -16.75 -4.64 -11.04
C TRP A 79 -17.17 -4.99 -9.60
N LEU A 80 -17.91 -4.11 -8.94
CA LEU A 80 -18.62 -4.34 -7.68
C LEU A 80 -19.94 -5.11 -7.88
N PHE A 81 -19.93 -6.19 -8.67
CA PHE A 81 -21.08 -7.11 -8.76
C PHE A 81 -21.51 -7.68 -7.38
N ILE A 82 -20.63 -7.59 -6.37
CA ILE A 82 -20.86 -8.02 -4.98
C ILE A 82 -21.64 -6.98 -4.15
N THR A 83 -21.48 -5.66 -4.40
CA THR A 83 -22.13 -4.62 -3.57
C THR A 83 -23.09 -3.71 -4.31
N ASN A 84 -22.98 -3.57 -5.65
CA ASN A 84 -23.71 -2.57 -6.45
C ASN A 84 -23.66 -1.14 -5.87
N ALA A 85 -22.67 -0.87 -5.01
CA ALA A 85 -22.59 0.34 -4.21
C ALA A 85 -21.16 0.89 -4.29
N PRO A 86 -20.84 1.61 -5.37
CA PRO A 86 -19.53 2.21 -5.55
C PRO A 86 -19.27 3.26 -4.46
N TYR A 87 -18.00 3.43 -4.09
CA TYR A 87 -17.58 4.43 -3.11
C TYR A 87 -18.13 4.25 -1.68
N THR A 88 -18.66 3.06 -1.35
CA THR A 88 -19.04 2.74 0.02
C THR A 88 -17.85 2.27 0.85
N LEU A 89 -17.97 2.38 2.18
CA LEU A 89 -16.97 1.80 3.07
C LEU A 89 -16.85 0.28 2.85
N GLY A 90 -17.97 -0.41 2.61
CA GLY A 90 -18.00 -1.84 2.30
C GLY A 90 -17.23 -2.19 1.02
N SER A 91 -17.41 -1.43 -0.06
CA SER A 91 -16.64 -1.65 -1.30
C SER A 91 -15.14 -1.41 -1.10
N MET A 92 -14.76 -0.43 -0.29
CA MET A 92 -13.36 -0.17 0.05
C MET A 92 -12.74 -1.30 0.87
N LEU A 93 -13.45 -1.82 1.87
CA LEU A 93 -12.96 -2.95 2.68
C LEU A 93 -12.73 -4.20 1.82
N ILE A 94 -13.66 -4.53 0.94
CA ILE A 94 -13.52 -5.65 0.00
C ILE A 94 -12.33 -5.41 -0.93
N PHE A 95 -12.21 -4.21 -1.48
CA PHE A 95 -11.13 -3.88 -2.40
C PHE A 95 -9.75 -3.89 -1.71
N ALA A 96 -9.64 -3.40 -0.47
CA ALA A 96 -8.44 -3.50 0.36
C ALA A 96 -8.04 -4.96 0.57
N PHE A 97 -9.00 -5.81 0.93
CA PHE A 97 -8.74 -7.24 1.14
C PHE A 97 -8.30 -7.96 -0.14
N LEU A 98 -8.94 -7.69 -1.28
CA LEU A 98 -8.55 -8.27 -2.57
C LEU A 98 -7.16 -7.78 -3.01
N SER A 99 -6.90 -6.48 -2.88
CA SER A 99 -5.59 -5.88 -3.17
C SER A 99 -4.51 -6.49 -2.28
N TRP A 100 -4.81 -6.69 -1.00
CA TRP A 100 -3.93 -7.33 -0.04
C TRP A 100 -3.58 -8.77 -0.45
N LEU A 101 -4.56 -9.57 -0.88
CA LEU A 101 -4.31 -10.91 -1.41
C LEU A 101 -3.42 -10.88 -2.67
N VAL A 102 -3.71 -9.98 -3.61
CA VAL A 102 -2.91 -9.83 -4.83
C VAL A 102 -1.47 -9.43 -4.50
N LEU A 103 -1.27 -8.49 -3.59
CA LEU A 103 0.07 -8.10 -3.14
C LEU A 103 0.82 -9.29 -2.55
N ASN A 104 0.22 -10.00 -1.59
CA ASN A 104 0.91 -11.03 -0.84
C ASN A 104 1.14 -12.35 -1.61
N ILE A 105 0.25 -12.68 -2.55
CA ILE A 105 0.27 -13.96 -3.27
C ILE A 105 0.88 -13.81 -4.67
N ALA A 106 0.74 -12.65 -5.32
CA ALA A 106 1.29 -12.41 -6.65
C ALA A 106 2.50 -11.47 -6.62
N ILE A 107 2.35 -10.24 -6.11
CA ILE A 107 3.38 -9.21 -6.27
C ILE A 107 4.62 -9.49 -5.41
N PHE A 108 4.46 -9.84 -4.13
CA PHE A 108 5.57 -10.08 -3.22
C PHE A 108 6.44 -11.27 -3.64
N PRO A 109 5.88 -12.43 -4.07
CA PRO A 109 6.67 -13.49 -4.68
C PRO A 109 7.44 -13.04 -5.93
N LEU A 110 6.81 -12.23 -6.81
CA LEU A 110 7.46 -11.72 -8.03
C LEU A 110 8.63 -10.78 -7.73
N LEU A 111 8.56 -10.01 -6.65
CA LEU A 111 9.64 -9.15 -6.19
C LEU A 111 10.74 -9.90 -5.41
N GLY A 112 10.47 -11.16 -5.04
CA GLY A 112 11.40 -12.03 -4.35
C GLY A 112 11.21 -12.10 -2.84
N PHE A 113 10.22 -11.40 -2.28
CA PHE A 113 9.91 -11.31 -0.83
C PHE A 113 9.25 -12.58 -0.26
N GLY A 114 8.88 -13.52 -1.14
CA GLY A 114 8.14 -14.73 -0.77
C GLY A 114 6.65 -14.49 -0.59
N ILE A 115 5.89 -15.57 -0.41
CA ILE A 115 4.45 -15.49 -0.14
C ILE A 115 4.27 -14.85 1.24
N TRP A 116 3.30 -13.96 1.37
CA TRP A 116 3.03 -13.21 2.61
C TRP A 116 4.15 -12.25 3.05
N GLY A 117 5.14 -12.01 2.19
CA GLY A 117 6.32 -11.20 2.54
C GLY A 117 7.25 -11.87 3.56
N GLY A 118 7.15 -13.19 3.75
CA GLY A 118 7.83 -13.91 4.82
C GLY A 118 9.37 -13.91 4.78
N LYS A 119 10.00 -13.40 3.72
CA LYS A 119 11.46 -13.18 3.71
C LYS A 119 11.87 -11.82 4.24
N GLU A 120 10.95 -10.87 4.30
CA GLU A 120 11.17 -9.51 4.79
C GLU A 120 10.74 -9.36 6.27
N GLY A 121 9.74 -10.13 6.72
CA GLY A 121 9.38 -10.23 8.13
C GLY A 121 8.11 -11.05 8.39
N ASP A 122 7.93 -11.50 9.64
CA ASP A 122 6.81 -12.36 10.03
C ASP A 122 5.46 -11.62 10.07
N THR A 123 5.49 -10.29 10.19
CA THR A 123 4.31 -9.42 10.33
C THR A 123 3.98 -8.62 9.07
N VAL A 124 4.77 -8.76 8.00
CA VAL A 124 4.61 -7.98 6.75
C VAL A 124 3.21 -8.14 6.15
N TRP A 125 2.64 -9.34 6.18
CA TRP A 125 1.28 -9.57 5.71
C TRP A 125 0.25 -8.77 6.49
N LEU A 126 0.42 -8.62 7.81
CA LEU A 126 -0.53 -7.89 8.65
C LEU A 126 -0.34 -6.38 8.49
N GLU A 127 0.91 -5.93 8.47
CA GLU A 127 1.26 -4.53 8.24
C GLU A 127 0.70 -4.02 6.91
N THR A 128 0.83 -4.81 5.84
CA THR A 128 0.31 -4.45 4.52
C THR A 128 -1.22 -4.43 4.48
N LEU A 129 -1.89 -5.33 5.21
CA LEU A 129 -3.35 -5.28 5.35
C LEU A 129 -3.78 -3.99 6.07
N ILE A 130 -3.13 -3.66 7.19
CA ILE A 130 -3.43 -2.45 7.96
C ILE A 130 -3.18 -1.21 7.12
N SER A 131 -2.06 -1.13 6.40
CA SER A 131 -1.74 -0.01 5.52
C SER A 131 -2.81 0.18 4.44
N LEU A 132 -3.22 -0.89 3.74
CA LEU A 132 -4.27 -0.79 2.72
C LEU A 132 -5.64 -0.40 3.29
N LEU A 133 -5.98 -0.88 4.49
CA LEU A 133 -7.21 -0.50 5.18
C LEU A 133 -7.19 0.98 5.58
N LEU A 134 -6.06 1.49 6.09
CA LEU A 134 -5.89 2.90 6.42
C LEU A 134 -5.90 3.78 5.16
N GLU A 135 -5.20 3.38 4.10
CA GLU A 135 -5.21 4.06 2.82
C GLU A 135 -6.64 4.14 2.26
N GLY A 136 -7.35 3.02 2.26
CA GLY A 136 -8.77 2.97 1.89
C GLY A 136 -9.63 3.89 2.74
N ALA A 137 -9.53 3.82 4.06
CA ALA A 137 -10.34 4.66 4.95
C ALA A 137 -10.12 6.16 4.70
N ILE A 138 -8.87 6.59 4.56
CA ILE A 138 -8.54 8.01 4.27
C ILE A 138 -9.04 8.38 2.88
N PHE A 139 -8.82 7.53 1.87
CA PHE A 139 -9.28 7.78 0.51
C PHE A 139 -10.80 7.87 0.43
N TRP A 140 -11.52 7.04 1.19
CA TRP A 140 -12.98 7.08 1.29
C TRP A 140 -13.46 8.44 1.82
N VAL A 141 -12.83 8.94 2.88
CA VAL A 141 -13.13 10.28 3.41
C VAL A 141 -12.89 11.34 2.33
N LEU A 142 -11.74 11.32 1.66
CA LEU A 142 -11.43 12.30 0.61
C LEU A 142 -12.43 12.28 -0.54
N ILE A 143 -12.86 11.10 -0.99
CA ILE A 143 -13.87 10.98 -2.05
C ILE A 143 -15.20 11.61 -1.65
N HIS A 144 -15.58 11.59 -0.37
CA HIS A 144 -16.83 12.25 0.08
C HIS A 144 -16.72 13.77 0.15
N TYR A 145 -15.49 14.30 0.19
CA TYR A 145 -15.24 15.74 0.18
C TYR A 145 -15.18 16.34 -1.24
N TYR A 146 -15.02 15.51 -2.28
CA TYR A 146 -14.95 15.89 -3.70
C TYR A 146 -16.20 15.47 -4.47
#